data_AF-A0A0C1N1W8-F1
#
_entry.id   AF-A0A0C1N1W8-F1
#
_cell.length_a   1.000
_cell.length_b   1.000
_cell.length_c   1.000
_cell.angle_alpha   90.00
_cell.angle_beta   90.00
_cell.angle_gamma   90.00
#
_symmetry.space_group_name_H-M   'P 1'
#
loop_
_entity.id
_entity.type
_entity.pdbx_description
1 polymer ?
#
loop_
_entity_poly.entity_id
_entity_poly.type
_entity_poly.pdbx_seq_one_letter_code
_entity_poly.pdbx_strand_id
1 'polypeptide(L)' 'MSDFIRVEGETCPAEYRHVTYVEALENARQLCSILKEWDIARLAHGASMDGCGYNCKIRPEDERPLGHSLCVREQSNMF' A
#
# COMPACT_ATOMS: atom_id res chain seq x y z
N MET A 1 -8.73 5.32 13.34
CA MET A 1 -7.42 4.82 12.84
C MET A 1 -7.72 3.98 11.62
N SER A 2 -7.09 4.24 10.48
CA SER A 2 -7.34 3.48 9.26
C SER A 2 -6.80 2.06 9.41
N ASP A 3 -7.54 1.08 8.88
CA ASP A 3 -7.16 -0.32 8.89
C ASP A 3 -6.34 -0.63 7.64
N PHE A 4 -5.01 -0.67 7.79
CA PHE A 4 -4.06 -0.93 6.72
C PHE A 4 -3.53 -2.36 6.81
N ILE A 5 -3.51 -3.05 5.67
CA ILE A 5 -3.01 -4.42 5.58
C ILE A 5 -2.02 -4.57 4.42
N ARG A 6 -1.03 -5.46 4.61
CA ARG A 6 -0.17 -5.99 3.55
C ARG A 6 -0.81 -7.25 2.99
N VAL A 7 -0.91 -7.33 1.66
CA VAL A 7 -1.47 -8.48 0.94
C VAL A 7 -0.44 -9.00 -0.06
N GLU A 8 -0.42 -10.32 -0.29
CA GLU A 8 0.37 -10.95 -1.35
C GLU A 8 -0.37 -10.87 -2.69
N GLY A 9 0.34 -10.49 -3.75
CA GLY A 9 -0.21 -10.14 -5.06
C GLY A 9 -0.55 -8.65 -5.19
N GLU A 10 -0.92 -8.24 -6.41
CA GLU A 10 -1.19 -6.84 -6.79
C GLU A 10 -2.66 -6.42 -6.63
N THR A 11 -3.46 -7.16 -5.87
CA THR A 11 -4.90 -6.87 -5.70
C THR A 11 -5.28 -6.85 -4.23
N CYS A 12 -6.26 -6.02 -3.91
CA CYS A 12 -6.85 -5.97 -2.57
C CYS A 12 -8.04 -6.94 -2.45
N PRO A 13 -8.25 -7.53 -1.26
CA PRO A 13 -9.42 -8.36 -0.98
C PRO A 13 -10.70 -7.51 -1.01
N ALA A 14 -11.86 -8.19 -1.03
CA ALA A 14 -13.16 -7.52 -0.92
C ALA A 14 -13.24 -6.63 0.33
N GLU A 15 -13.92 -5.49 0.19
CA GLU A 15 -14.03 -4.40 1.19
C GLU A 15 -12.72 -3.65 1.49
N TYR A 16 -11.66 -3.90 0.72
CA TYR A 16 -10.44 -3.14 0.77
C TYR A 16 -10.15 -2.55 -0.60
N ARG A 17 -9.58 -1.35 -0.60
CA ARG A 17 -9.02 -0.71 -1.78
C ARG A 17 -7.52 -0.51 -1.60
N HIS A 18 -6.82 -0.29 -2.69
CA HIS A 18 -5.42 0.12 -2.59
C HIS A 18 -5.31 1.46 -1.83
N VAL A 19 -4.28 1.56 -1.00
CA VAL A 19 -3.86 2.82 -0.42
C VAL A 19 -3.45 3.76 -1.54
N THR A 20 -3.89 5.03 -1.51
CA THR A 20 -3.49 6.03 -2.50
C THR A 20 -2.08 6.55 -2.24
N TYR A 21 -1.46 7.16 -3.24
CA TYR A 21 -0.15 7.79 -3.07
C TYR A 21 -0.14 8.85 -1.95
N VAL A 22 -1.20 9.67 -1.85
CA VAL A 22 -1.33 10.71 -0.82
C VAL A 22 -1.46 10.09 0.57
N GLU A 23 -2.35 9.10 0.74
CA GLU A 23 -2.47 8.36 2.01
C GLU A 23 -1.15 7.68 2.40
N ALA A 24 -0.39 7.20 1.42
CA ALA A 24 0.91 6.59 1.67
C ALA A 24 1.93 7.60 2.21
N LEU A 25 1.96 8.82 1.67
CA LEU A 25 2.82 9.89 2.19
C LEU A 25 2.42 10.30 3.62
N GLU A 26 1.13 10.44 3.88
CA GLU A 26 0.61 10.82 5.21
C GLU A 26 0.86 9.75 6.28
N ASN A 27 0.87 8.47 5.89
CA ASN A 27 0.99 7.32 6.79
C ASN A 27 2.31 6.55 6.62
N ALA A 28 3.33 7.16 6.01
CA ALA A 28 4.56 6.47 5.56
C ALA A 28 5.22 5.62 6.65
N ARG A 29 5.32 6.12 7.88
CA ARG A 29 5.92 5.37 9.00
C ARG A 29 5.12 4.10 9.34
N GLN A 30 3.79 4.22 9.41
CA GLN A 30 2.91 3.10 9.75
C GLN A 30 2.92 2.06 8.62
N LEU A 31 2.77 2.49 7.38
CA LEU A 31 2.77 1.59 6.23
C LEU A 31 4.10 0.87 6.05
N CYS A 32 5.23 1.57 6.26
CA CYS A 32 6.53 0.91 6.19
C CYS A 32 6.72 -0.15 7.28
N SER A 33 6.14 0.05 8.48
CA SER A 33 6.18 -0.98 9.53
C SER A 33 5.31 -2.20 9.23
N ILE A 34 4.33 -2.08 8.34
CA ILE A 34 3.46 -3.17 7.90
C ILE A 34 4.14 -4.00 6.80
N LEU A 35 4.97 -3.37 5.98
CA LEU A 35 5.78 -4.04 4.96
C LEU A 35 6.94 -4.83 5.58
N LYS A 36 7.25 -5.97 4.99
CA LYS A 36 8.49 -6.69 5.25
C LYS A 36 9.65 -6.00 4.53
N GLU A 37 10.86 -6.31 4.97
CA GLU A 37 12.11 -5.64 4.56
C GLU A 37 12.26 -5.45 3.05
N TRP A 38 11.90 -6.48 2.26
CA TRP A 38 12.11 -6.52 0.81
C TRP A 38 10.82 -6.44 -0.01
N ASP A 39 9.70 -6.11 0.65
CA ASP A 39 8.45 -5.96 -0.08
C ASP A 39 8.53 -4.77 -1.05
N ILE A 40 7.85 -4.90 -2.19
CA ILE A 40 7.47 -3.77 -3.03
C ILE A 40 5.98 -3.90 -3.24
N ALA A 41 5.21 -2.98 -2.67
CA ALA A 41 3.77 -3.06 -2.57
C ALA A 41 3.08 -2.08 -3.51
N ARG A 42 2.11 -2.60 -4.26
CA ARG A 42 1.21 -1.85 -5.12
C ARG A 42 0.30 -0.92 -4.32
N LEU A 43 0.25 0.33 -4.76
CA LEU A 43 -0.70 1.37 -4.34
C LEU A 43 -1.69 1.68 -5.47
N ALA A 44 -2.68 2.52 -5.19
CA ALA A 44 -3.69 2.90 -6.17
C ALA A 44 -3.07 3.65 -7.36
N HIS A 45 -3.70 3.55 -8.53
CA HIS A 45 -3.30 4.26 -9.75
C HIS A 45 -1.87 4.00 -10.23
N GLY A 46 -1.31 2.82 -9.93
CA GLY A 46 0.02 2.42 -10.39
C GLY A 46 1.17 2.93 -9.51
N ALA A 47 0.89 3.57 -8.38
CA ALA A 47 1.91 3.93 -7.40
C ALA A 47 2.47 2.68 -6.68
N SER A 48 3.57 2.85 -5.94
CA SER A 48 4.16 1.79 -5.12
C SER A 48 4.83 2.32 -3.85
N MET A 49 5.01 1.43 -2.88
CA MET A 49 5.80 1.67 -1.67
C MET A 49 6.70 0.48 -1.38
N ASP A 50 7.97 0.77 -1.10
CA ASP A 50 8.95 -0.25 -0.77
C ASP A 50 8.98 -0.54 0.75
N GLY A 51 9.49 -1.71 1.12
CA GLY A 51 9.83 -2.08 2.49
C GLY A 51 11.05 -1.34 3.06
N CYS A 52 11.34 -1.58 4.34
CA CYS A 52 12.40 -0.86 5.05
C CYS A 52 13.82 -1.14 4.53
N GLY A 53 14.08 -2.32 3.94
CA GLY A 53 15.36 -2.64 3.30
C GLY A 53 15.64 -1.78 2.05
N TYR A 54 14.61 -1.14 1.51
CA TYR A 54 14.67 -0.18 0.40
C TYR A 54 14.30 1.25 0.85
N ASN A 55 14.48 1.57 2.13
CA ASN A 55 14.22 2.89 2.73
C ASN A 55 12.76 3.37 2.64
N CYS A 56 11.78 2.47 2.62
CA CYS A 56 10.36 2.84 2.64
C CYS A 56 9.94 3.74 1.46
N LYS A 57 10.64 3.69 0.32
CA LYS A 57 10.48 4.70 -0.72
C LYS A 57 9.11 4.56 -1.38
N ILE A 58 8.40 5.69 -1.52
CA ILE A 58 7.09 5.78 -2.16
C ILE A 58 7.29 6.38 -3.55
N ARG A 59 6.69 5.77 -4.57
CA ARG A 59 6.71 6.24 -5.96
C ARG A 59 5.29 6.52 -6.44
N PRO A 60 5.06 7.62 -7.16
CA PRO A 60 3.76 7.92 -7.73
C PRO A 60 3.39 7.02 -8.91
N GLU A 61 4.40 6.39 -9.55
CA GLU A 61 4.22 5.53 -10.72
C GLU A 61 5.26 4.41 -10.70
N ASP A 62 4.81 3.20 -11.00
CA ASP A 62 5.62 1.98 -11.03
C ASP A 62 4.95 0.92 -11.92
N GLU A 63 5.45 0.76 -13.14
CA GLU A 63 4.89 -0.17 -14.14
C GLU A 63 5.37 -1.62 -13.96
N ARG A 64 6.25 -1.88 -12.99
CA ARG A 64 6.79 -3.23 -12.76
C ARG A 64 5.70 -4.15 -12.21
N PRO A 65 5.73 -5.46 -12.51
CA PRO A 65 4.94 -6.43 -11.75
C PRO A 65 5.48 -6.50 -10.32
N LEU A 66 4.58 -6.39 -9.34
CA LEU A 66 4.90 -6.34 -7.91
C LEU A 66 4.38 -7.56 -7.17
N GLY A 67 5.08 -7.94 -6.10
CA GLY A 67 4.73 -9.11 -5.31
C GLY A 67 3.62 -8.87 -4.29
N HIS A 68 3.35 -7.63 -3.92
CA HIS A 68 2.51 -7.28 -2.77
C HIS A 68 1.63 -6.05 -3.04
N SER A 69 0.69 -5.79 -2.14
CA SER A 69 -0.17 -4.61 -2.13
C SER A 69 -0.33 -4.06 -0.73
N LEU A 70 -0.46 -2.74 -0.62
CA LEU A 70 -0.96 -2.09 0.59
C LEU A 70 -2.41 -1.71 0.37
N CYS A 71 -3.26 -2.24 1.24
CA CYS A 71 -4.69 -2.06 1.16
C CYS A 71 -5.20 -1.36 2.42
N VAL A 72 -6.20 -0.52 2.25
CA VAL A 72 -6.94 0.10 3.35
C VAL A 72 -8.39 -0.33 3.27
N ARG A 73 -8.99 -0.62 4.43
CA ARG A 73 -10.40 -0.95 4.48
C ARG A 73 -11.19 0.20 3.88
N GLU A 74 -12.02 -0.13 2.89
CA GLU A 74 -12.92 0.83 2.29
C GLU A 74 -13.89 1.26 3.39
N GLN A 75 -13.81 2.52 3.79
CA GLN A 75 -14.86 3.10 4.61
C GLN A 75 -16.07 3.22 3.69
N SER A 76 -16.87 2.16 3.63
CA SER A 76 -18.23 2.25 3.15
C SER A 76 -18.93 3.22 4.10
N ASN A 77 -18.91 4.50 3.77
CA ASN A 77 -19.87 5.43 4.33
C ASN A 77 -21.23 4.87 3.90
N MET A 78 -21.88 4.14 4.81
CA MET A 78 -23.32 3.92 4.75
C MET A 78 -23.94 5.31 4.78
N PHE A 79 -24.22 5.84 3.59
CA PHE A 79 -25.15 6.94 3.40
C PHE A 79 -26.57 6.39 3.43
#